data_AF-A0A8C3UZ49-F1
#
_entry.id   AF-A0A8C3UZ49-F1
#
_cell.length_a   1.000
_cell.length_b   1.000
_cell.length_c   1.000
_cell.angle_alpha   90.00
_cell.angle_beta   90.00
_cell.angle_gamma   90.00
#
_symmetry.space_group_name_H-M   'P 1'
#
loop_
_entity.id
_entity.type
_entity.pdbx_description
1 polymer ?
#
loop_
_entity_poly.entity_id
_entity_poly.type
_entity_poly.pdbx_seq_one_letter_code
_entity_poly.pdbx_strand_id
1 'polypeptide(L)'
;LPHPWKFPKLGWIRCSGSLVPGMFLCSGDWVGAGGAVGVWSCTPTVPVPPLMCVLVPVCALQFCQAKQKDVTMAVLQELYNYLSVQAGNFECGNPENLKSKCIWVSEAQDHVLNVTGTSTRKFKAALDWILNSNKDLGIRLKGRDMSEPVSSVEEVFCLESVHPQMGLGCRFRRAVVTAIMNLFLFFWSLITLWGILLYLRYRWRKMEEEEQAMYEMVKKIIAVVQDHYKEWERNLERYPYVGIFHVRDSLIPPQSRKKMKRVWERAVDFLASNESRIQTESHRVAGEDMLVWRWTQPSYLSDSEH
;
A
#
# COMPACT_ATOMS: atom_id res chain seq x y z
N LEU A 1 31.58 63.20 21.31
CA LEU A 1 30.33 63.81 20.81
C LEU A 1 29.81 62.96 19.66
N PRO A 2 28.51 62.68 19.51
CA PRO A 2 27.31 63.08 20.27
C PRO A 2 26.66 61.86 20.99
N HIS A 3 25.57 61.86 21.76
CA HIS A 3 24.82 62.75 22.65
C HIS A 3 24.09 61.78 23.64
N PRO A 4 23.88 62.16 24.91
CA PRO A 4 23.15 61.33 25.88
C PRO A 4 21.64 61.54 25.69
N TRP A 5 20.91 60.49 25.31
CA TRP A 5 19.45 60.56 25.27
C TRP A 5 18.89 60.31 26.68
N LYS A 6 18.71 61.38 27.47
CA LYS A 6 17.83 61.35 28.64
C LYS A 6 16.39 61.41 28.17
N PHE A 7 15.65 60.31 28.31
CA PHE A 7 14.21 60.31 28.06
C PHE A 7 13.44 60.35 29.39
N PRO A 8 12.57 61.34 29.62
CA PRO A 8 11.56 61.23 30.67
C PRO A 8 10.54 60.17 30.24
N LYS A 9 10.40 59.08 31.01
CA LYS A 9 9.29 58.14 30.84
C LYS A 9 8.22 58.47 31.87
N LEU A 10 7.00 58.73 31.39
CA LEU A 10 5.82 58.76 32.26
C LEU A 10 5.52 57.33 32.73
N GLY A 11 5.73 57.09 34.03
CA GLY A 11 5.27 55.90 34.71
C GLY A 11 4.01 56.22 35.51
N TRP A 12 3.11 55.25 35.64
CA TRP A 12 1.92 55.38 36.48
C TRP A 12 2.17 54.71 37.84
N ILE A 13 1.85 55.42 38.92
CA ILE A 13 1.83 54.85 40.27
C ILE A 13 0.39 54.47 40.58
N ARG A 14 0.17 53.25 41.08
CA ARG A 14 -1.12 52.84 41.64
C ARG A 14 -1.01 52.85 43.17
N CYS A 15 -1.61 53.86 43.79
CA CYS A 15 -1.84 53.89 45.23
C CYS A 15 -3.34 53.92 45.50
N SER A 16 -3.81 53.02 46.37
CA SER A 16 -5.14 52.98 46.98
C SER A 16 -6.26 53.65 46.16
N GLY A 17 -6.62 53.05 45.03
CA GLY A 17 -7.86 53.38 44.29
C GLY A 17 -7.80 54.48 43.24
N SER A 18 -6.74 55.29 43.11
CA SER A 18 -6.65 56.32 42.05
C SER A 18 -5.26 56.38 41.38
N LEU A 19 -5.23 56.48 40.05
CA LEU A 19 -4.01 56.75 39.28
C LEU A 19 -3.65 58.24 39.36
N VAL A 20 -2.48 58.57 39.89
CA VAL A 20 -1.92 59.93 39.79
C VAL A 20 -0.66 59.88 38.92
N PRO A 21 -0.52 60.73 37.90
CA PRO A 21 0.68 60.79 37.08
C PRO A 21 1.82 61.50 37.84
N GLY A 22 3.00 60.89 37.87
CA GLY A 22 4.22 61.49 38.42
C GLY A 22 5.42 61.21 37.52
N MET A 23 6.25 62.23 37.26
CA MET A 23 7.48 62.08 36.47
C MET A 23 8.66 61.64 37.34
N PHE A 24 9.41 60.63 36.90
CA PHE A 24 10.69 60.24 37.49
C PHE A 24 11.83 60.48 36.50
N LEU A 25 12.96 60.96 37.01
CA LEU A 25 14.23 61.05 36.29
C LEU A 25 15.12 59.89 36.74
N CYS A 26 15.21 58.83 35.95
CA CYS A 26 16.19 57.76 36.18
C CYS A 26 17.46 58.08 35.37
N SER A 27 18.62 58.03 36.03
CA SER A 27 19.94 58.13 35.37
C SER A 27 20.76 56.90 35.72
N GLY A 28 21.49 56.36 34.76
CA GLY A 28 22.45 55.28 34.96
C GLY A 28 23.50 55.31 33.86
N ASP A 29 24.77 55.17 34.23
CA ASP A 29 25.90 55.10 33.29
C ASP A 29 26.12 53.65 32.81
N TRP A 30 26.28 53.49 31.51
CA TRP A 30 26.69 52.23 30.89
C TRP A 30 28.21 52.14 30.87
N VAL A 31 28.79 51.20 31.64
CA VAL A 31 30.18 50.76 31.44
C VAL A 31 30.16 49.31 30.97
N GLY A 32 30.71 49.08 29.78
CA GLY A 32 30.66 47.80 29.08
C GLY A 32 31.62 46.73 29.62
N ALA A 33 31.33 45.51 29.16
CA ALA A 33 32.13 44.28 29.21
C ALA A 33 32.30 43.63 30.60
N GLY A 34 31.29 42.84 31.00
CA GLY A 34 31.46 41.84 32.05
C GLY A 34 30.25 41.69 32.98
N GLY A 35 29.15 41.15 32.47
CA GLY A 35 28.13 40.41 33.26
C GLY A 35 27.76 40.91 34.66
N ALA A 36 27.66 42.22 34.89
CA ALA A 36 27.23 42.78 36.17
C ALA A 36 25.88 43.50 36.01
N VAL A 37 24.97 43.25 36.95
CA VAL A 37 23.65 43.87 37.03
C VAL A 37 23.82 45.37 37.25
N GLY A 38 23.49 46.18 36.24
CA GLY A 38 23.42 47.63 36.40
C GLY A 38 22.30 47.99 37.37
N VAL A 39 22.66 48.57 38.52
CA VAL A 39 21.70 49.11 39.49
C VAL A 39 21.19 50.44 38.96
N TRP A 40 19.90 50.51 38.65
CA TRP A 40 19.25 51.76 38.28
C TRP A 40 18.73 52.43 39.55
N SER A 41 19.30 53.59 39.88
CA SER A 41 18.81 54.43 40.97
C SER A 41 17.81 55.44 40.43
N CYS A 42 16.54 55.31 40.80
CA CYS A 42 15.49 56.27 40.47
C CYS A 42 15.12 57.03 41.74
N THR A 43 15.39 58.34 41.78
CA THR A 43 14.99 59.22 42.88
C THR A 43 13.71 59.98 42.52
N PRO A 44 12.68 60.00 43.37
CA PRO A 44 11.51 60.86 43.18
C PRO A 44 11.91 62.34 43.26
N THR A 45 11.29 63.18 42.43
CA THR A 45 11.52 64.64 42.39
C THR A 45 10.71 65.42 43.43
N VAL A 46 9.92 64.76 44.28
CA VAL A 46 9.11 65.39 45.34
C VAL A 46 9.29 64.61 46.64
N PRO A 47 9.51 65.27 47.80
CA PRO A 47 9.64 64.58 49.08
C PRO A 47 8.27 64.09 49.54
N VAL A 48 8.09 62.77 49.65
CA VAL A 48 6.90 62.14 50.26
C VAL A 48 7.39 61.34 51.48
N PRO A 49 6.73 61.45 52.66
CA PRO A 49 7.18 60.80 53.90
C PRO A 49 7.14 59.26 53.83
N PRO A 50 7.85 58.56 54.74
CA PRO A 50 8.25 57.18 54.54
C PRO A 50 7.15 56.22 55.00
N LEU A 51 6.35 55.71 54.08
CA LEU A 51 5.67 54.43 54.27
C LEU A 51 5.82 53.57 53.00
N MET A 52 6.42 52.40 53.22
CA MET A 52 6.75 51.34 52.26
C MET A 52 5.96 51.38 50.94
N CYS A 53 6.60 51.79 49.86
CA CYS A 53 6.18 51.46 48.51
C CYS A 53 7.32 50.69 47.83
N VAL A 54 7.21 49.36 47.81
CA VAL A 54 8.09 48.52 46.98
C VAL A 54 7.63 48.69 45.52
N LEU A 55 8.31 49.56 44.77
CA LEU A 55 8.16 49.63 43.33
C LEU A 55 8.82 48.41 42.70
N VAL A 56 8.02 47.39 42.33
CA VAL A 56 8.47 46.39 41.34
C VAL A 56 8.20 46.98 39.95
N PRO A 57 9.23 47.32 39.16
CA PRO A 57 9.01 47.90 37.84
C PRO A 57 8.32 46.88 36.92
N VAL A 58 7.20 47.29 36.31
CA VAL A 58 6.39 46.50 35.36
C VAL A 58 7.22 45.90 34.22
N CYS A 59 8.31 46.58 33.84
CA CYS A 59 9.28 46.11 32.83
C CYS A 59 10.06 44.86 33.30
N ALA A 60 10.42 44.76 34.58
CA ALA A 60 11.03 43.56 35.13
C ALA A 60 10.07 42.37 35.10
N LEU A 61 8.78 42.61 35.32
CA LEU A 61 7.75 41.58 35.25
C LEU A 61 7.59 41.02 33.82
N GLN A 62 7.54 41.90 32.81
CA GLN A 62 7.43 41.45 31.41
C GLN A 62 8.70 40.76 30.91
N PHE A 63 9.89 41.24 31.28
CA PHE A 63 11.15 40.59 30.93
C PHE A 63 11.29 39.21 31.60
N CYS A 64 10.89 39.08 32.87
CA CYS A 64 10.83 37.79 33.57
C CYS A 64 9.82 36.84 32.91
N GLN A 65 8.67 37.34 32.47
CA GLN A 65 7.64 36.55 31.80
C GLN A 65 8.11 36.07 30.41
N ALA A 66 8.85 36.90 29.66
CA ALA A 66 9.45 36.51 28.39
C ALA A 66 10.51 35.41 28.59
N LYS A 67 11.45 35.62 29.51
CA LYS A 67 12.50 34.63 29.82
C LYS A 67 11.94 33.30 30.32
N GLN A 68 10.85 33.33 31.10
CA GLN A 68 10.19 32.12 31.58
C GLN A 68 9.50 31.37 30.44
N LYS A 69 8.86 32.08 29.50
CA LYS A 69 8.29 31.49 28.29
C LYS A 69 9.35 30.84 27.41
N ASP A 70 10.51 31.49 27.25
CA ASP A 70 11.62 30.94 26.45
C ASP A 70 12.14 29.61 27.03
N VAL A 71 12.27 29.53 28.36
CA VAL A 71 12.68 28.29 29.05
C VAL A 71 11.63 27.19 28.90
N THR A 72 10.33 27.52 29.00
CA THR A 72 9.25 26.55 28.78
C THR A 72 9.25 26.03 27.35
N MET A 73 9.41 26.91 26.36
CA MET A 73 9.44 26.51 24.95
C MET A 73 10.65 25.65 24.63
N ALA A 74 11.82 25.91 25.23
CA ALA A 74 13.00 25.07 25.06
C ALA A 74 12.78 23.64 25.60
N VAL A 75 12.16 23.50 26.77
CA VAL A 75 11.79 22.19 27.35
C VAL A 75 10.81 21.43 26.45
N LEU A 76 9.80 22.14 25.93
CA LEU A 76 8.80 21.54 25.03
C LEU A 76 9.39 21.10 23.69
N GLN A 77 10.31 21.89 23.14
CA GLN A 77 10.98 21.56 21.88
C GLN A 77 11.83 20.29 22.02
N GLU A 78 12.57 20.17 23.12
CA GLU A 78 13.39 18.98 23.36
C GLU A 78 12.52 17.74 23.60
N LEU A 79 11.45 17.89 24.37
CA LEU A 79 10.46 16.84 24.56
C LEU A 79 9.83 16.39 23.23
N TYR A 80 9.45 17.34 22.37
CA TYR A 80 8.90 17.05 21.06
C TYR A 80 9.89 16.29 20.17
N ASN A 81 11.15 16.74 20.12
CA ASN A 81 12.20 16.09 19.34
C ASN A 81 12.40 14.64 19.79
N TYR A 82 12.53 14.39 21.09
CA TYR A 82 12.69 13.05 21.63
C TYR A 82 11.51 12.14 21.30
N LEU A 83 10.28 12.59 21.54
CA LEU A 83 9.06 11.81 21.27
C LEU A 83 8.90 11.51 19.77
N SER A 84 9.18 12.50 18.90
CA SER A 84 9.02 12.34 17.45
C SER A 84 10.01 11.34 16.84
N VAL A 85 11.25 11.28 17.34
CA VAL A 85 12.26 10.29 16.93
C VAL A 85 11.85 8.90 17.39
N GLN A 86 11.40 8.76 18.64
CA GLN A 86 10.98 7.47 19.17
C GLN A 86 9.74 6.91 18.45
N ALA A 87 8.76 7.74 18.14
CA ALA A 87 7.62 7.33 17.32
C ALA A 87 8.04 6.96 15.89
N GLY A 88 9.02 7.65 15.31
CA GLY A 88 9.62 7.29 14.03
C GLY A 88 10.29 5.92 14.05
N ASN A 89 11.07 5.62 15.09
CA ASN A 89 11.73 4.31 15.25
C ASN A 89 10.73 3.16 15.40
N PHE A 90 9.60 3.39 16.08
CA PHE A 90 8.53 2.41 16.20
C PHE A 90 7.91 2.05 14.83
N GLU A 91 7.58 3.05 14.01
CA GLU A 91 7.00 2.82 12.67
C GLU A 91 7.96 2.12 11.70
N CYS A 92 9.27 2.22 11.96
CA CYS A 92 10.33 1.70 11.11
C CYS A 92 10.70 0.22 11.35
N GLY A 93 10.02 -0.45 12.29
CA GLY A 93 10.32 -1.82 12.66
C GLY A 93 11.35 -1.89 13.79
N ASN A 94 10.92 -1.40 14.96
CA ASN A 94 11.37 -1.70 16.33
C ASN A 94 12.79 -2.30 16.52
N PRO A 95 13.84 -1.46 16.62
CA PRO A 95 15.15 -1.89 17.12
C PRO A 95 15.21 -2.06 18.66
N GLU A 96 14.23 -1.54 19.43
CA GLU A 96 14.32 -1.40 20.90
C GLU A 96 13.20 -2.13 21.70
N ASN A 97 12.43 -3.04 21.10
CA ASN A 97 11.34 -3.78 21.77
C ASN A 97 10.26 -2.89 22.45
N LEU A 98 9.94 -1.71 21.91
CA LEU A 98 8.80 -0.94 22.41
C LEU A 98 7.50 -1.68 22.13
N LYS A 99 6.72 -1.99 23.18
CA LYS A 99 5.42 -2.69 23.08
C LYS A 99 4.29 -1.80 22.55
N SER A 100 4.47 -0.48 22.58
CA SER A 100 3.43 0.50 22.17
C SER A 100 4.07 1.83 21.77
N LYS A 101 3.37 2.61 20.94
CA LYS A 101 3.68 4.02 20.57
C LYS A 101 3.69 5.00 21.76
N CYS A 102 3.38 4.50 22.95
CA CYS A 102 3.17 5.20 24.18
C CYS A 102 4.45 5.22 25.03
N ILE A 103 4.98 6.40 25.34
CA ILE A 103 6.19 6.60 26.16
C ILE A 103 5.77 7.08 27.54
N TRP A 104 6.32 6.45 28.58
CA TRP A 104 6.04 6.77 29.98
C TRP A 104 6.53 8.17 30.32
N VAL A 105 5.70 8.94 31.04
CA VAL A 105 6.05 10.32 31.44
C VAL A 105 7.34 10.36 32.27
N SER A 106 7.57 9.37 33.12
CA SER A 106 8.79 9.28 33.93
C SER A 106 10.05 9.17 33.08
N GLU A 107 10.00 8.38 32.01
CA GLU A 107 11.15 8.15 31.13
C GLU A 107 11.44 9.36 30.24
N ALA A 108 10.38 9.99 29.71
CA ALA A 108 10.51 11.24 28.97
C ALA A 108 11.01 12.39 29.88
N GLN A 109 10.56 12.43 31.13
CA GLN A 109 10.99 13.41 32.10
C GLN A 109 12.49 13.28 32.39
N ASP A 110 12.98 12.07 32.69
CA ASP A 110 14.38 11.86 33.01
C ASP A 110 15.31 12.25 31.84
N HIS A 111 14.91 11.95 30.59
CA HIS A 111 15.66 12.36 29.41
C HIS A 111 15.74 13.89 29.26
N VAL A 112 14.61 14.59 29.39
CA VAL A 112 14.57 16.05 29.23
C VAL A 112 15.29 16.78 30.38
N LEU A 113 15.21 16.27 31.61
CA LEU A 113 15.94 16.83 32.75
C LEU A 113 17.46 16.69 32.56
N ASN A 114 17.93 15.56 32.04
CA ASN A 114 19.34 15.32 31.76
C ASN A 114 19.89 16.24 30.64
N VAL A 115 19.12 16.49 29.59
CA VAL A 115 19.56 17.31 28.44
C VAL A 115 19.47 18.81 28.73
N THR A 116 18.36 19.28 29.28
CA THR A 116 18.13 20.72 29.47
C THR A 116 18.67 21.24 30.83
N GLY A 117 19.03 20.35 31.77
CA GLY A 117 19.46 20.73 33.11
C GLY A 117 18.39 21.48 33.91
N THR A 118 17.11 21.29 33.56
CA THR A 118 15.98 21.99 34.18
C THR A 118 15.46 21.23 35.40
N SER A 119 14.59 21.86 36.21
CA SER A 119 13.98 21.21 37.37
C SER A 119 12.64 20.56 37.01
N THR A 120 12.27 19.50 37.72
CA THR A 120 10.98 18.80 37.61
C THR A 120 9.79 19.75 37.64
N ARG A 121 9.89 20.84 38.42
CA ARG A 121 8.84 21.86 38.53
C ARG A 121 8.59 22.61 37.22
N LYS A 122 9.66 22.88 36.45
CA LYS A 122 9.55 23.55 35.14
C LYS A 122 8.98 22.60 34.08
N PHE A 123 9.33 21.32 34.14
CA PHE A 123 8.74 20.29 33.27
C PHE A 123 7.24 20.13 33.53
N LYS A 124 6.80 20.02 34.80
CA LYS A 124 5.38 20.00 35.15
C LYS A 124 4.64 21.26 34.71
N ALA A 125 5.24 22.45 34.89
CA ALA A 125 4.66 23.70 34.42
C ALA A 125 4.55 23.77 32.89
N ALA A 126 5.46 23.12 32.16
CA ALA A 126 5.39 23.00 30.70
C ALA A 126 4.25 22.06 30.27
N LEU A 127 4.06 20.93 30.95
CA LEU A 127 2.93 20.02 30.70
C LEU A 127 1.58 20.67 31.03
N ASP A 128 1.50 21.39 32.16
CA ASP A 128 0.32 22.15 32.54
C ASP A 128 -0.02 23.24 31.50
N TRP A 129 1.01 23.88 30.94
CA TRP A 129 0.83 24.84 29.86
C TRP A 129 0.28 24.20 28.58
N ILE A 130 0.69 22.97 28.25
CA ILE A 130 0.12 22.21 27.11
C ILE A 130 -1.35 21.87 27.37
N LEU A 131 -1.69 21.35 28.57
CA LEU A 131 -3.07 20.99 28.92
C LEU A 131 -4.01 22.20 28.82
N ASN A 132 -3.55 23.37 29.26
CA ASN A 132 -4.35 24.60 29.25
C ASN A 132 -4.31 25.36 27.90
N SER A 133 -3.34 25.06 27.03
CA SER A 133 -3.22 25.67 25.72
C SER A 133 -3.88 24.79 24.68
N ASN A 134 -5.00 25.25 24.12
CA ASN A 134 -5.68 24.61 22.97
C ASN A 134 -4.89 24.78 21.65
N LYS A 135 -3.59 24.47 21.68
CA LYS A 135 -2.67 24.53 20.55
C LYS A 135 -2.08 23.15 20.32
N ASP A 136 -2.18 22.67 19.09
CA ASP A 136 -1.56 21.42 18.66
C ASP A 136 -0.04 21.56 18.60
N LEU A 137 0.63 21.24 19.71
CA LEU A 137 2.09 21.17 19.80
C LEU A 137 2.64 19.83 19.26
N GLY A 138 1.77 18.99 18.69
CA GLY A 138 2.13 17.67 18.18
C GLY A 138 2.41 16.64 19.29
N ILE A 139 2.11 16.95 20.56
CA ILE A 139 2.25 16.05 21.72
C ILE A 139 0.84 15.76 22.27
N ARG A 140 0.44 14.50 22.26
CA ARG A 140 -0.80 14.01 22.90
C ARG A 140 -0.48 13.48 24.28
N LEU A 141 -1.16 14.02 25.28
CA LEU A 141 -1.15 13.52 26.65
C LEU A 141 -2.27 12.49 26.80
N LYS A 142 -1.95 11.30 27.31
CA LYS A 142 -2.92 10.23 27.60
C LYS A 142 -2.94 9.93 29.09
N GLY A 143 -4.16 9.85 29.62
CA GLY A 143 -4.42 9.41 30.98
C GLY A 143 -4.27 7.89 31.14
N ARG A 144 -4.45 7.41 32.37
CA ARG A 144 -4.50 5.97 32.70
C ARG A 144 -5.67 5.27 31.99
N ASP A 145 -6.76 5.99 31.79
CA ASP A 145 -7.94 5.53 31.05
C ASP A 145 -7.99 6.22 29.67
N MET A 146 -8.11 5.43 28.60
CA MET A 146 -7.99 5.89 27.21
C MET A 146 -9.16 6.79 26.73
N SER A 147 -10.18 7.02 27.55
CA SER A 147 -11.47 7.57 27.12
C SER A 147 -11.82 8.94 27.70
N GLU A 148 -11.06 9.47 28.66
CA GLU A 148 -11.35 10.77 29.28
C GLU A 148 -10.22 11.80 29.04
N PRO A 149 -10.57 13.08 28.74
CA PRO A 149 -9.60 14.14 28.64
C PRO A 149 -8.97 14.42 30.00
N VAL A 150 -7.64 14.40 30.05
CA VAL A 150 -6.87 14.59 31.27
C VAL A 150 -7.04 16.02 31.79
N SER A 151 -7.46 16.16 33.05
CA SER A 151 -7.74 17.46 33.68
C SER A 151 -6.56 17.97 34.55
N SER A 152 -5.61 17.10 34.88
CA SER A 152 -4.44 17.42 35.73
C SER A 152 -3.14 16.74 35.28
N VAL A 153 -1.98 17.35 35.54
CA VAL A 153 -0.66 16.84 35.13
C VAL A 153 -0.34 15.49 35.77
N GLU A 154 -0.88 15.21 36.96
CA GLU A 154 -0.69 13.98 37.73
C GLU A 154 -1.42 12.76 37.14
N GLU A 155 -2.46 12.98 36.33
CA GLU A 155 -3.20 11.92 35.63
C GLU A 155 -2.56 11.52 34.29
N VAL A 156 -1.59 12.29 33.81
CA VAL A 156 -0.85 11.99 32.58
C VAL A 156 0.02 10.75 32.81
N PHE A 157 -0.33 9.66 32.15
CA PHE A 157 0.38 8.39 32.24
C PHE A 157 1.36 8.22 31.08
N CYS A 158 1.00 8.75 29.91
CA CYS A 158 1.73 8.54 28.68
C CYS A 158 1.74 9.77 27.76
N LEU A 159 2.86 9.95 27.04
CA LEU A 159 3.02 10.94 25.98
C LEU A 159 3.10 10.23 24.61
N GLU A 160 2.40 10.77 23.62
CA GLU A 160 2.43 10.28 22.23
C GLU A 160 2.68 11.44 21.27
N SER A 161 3.67 11.34 20.38
CA SER A 161 3.83 12.34 19.32
C SER A 161 2.85 12.07 18.16
N VAL A 162 2.18 13.14 17.70
CA VAL A 162 1.31 13.12 16.51
C VAL A 162 2.13 13.01 15.23
N HIS A 163 3.34 13.58 15.23
CA HIS A 163 4.21 13.63 14.06
C HIS A 163 5.50 12.82 14.28
N PRO A 164 5.59 11.59 13.74
CA PRO A 164 6.80 10.80 13.79
C PRO A 164 7.85 11.35 12.81
N GLN A 165 9.06 11.60 13.32
CA GLN A 165 10.21 11.90 12.47
C GLN A 165 10.96 10.62 12.13
N MET A 166 10.76 10.14 10.90
CA MET A 166 11.43 8.93 10.42
C MET A 166 12.86 9.24 9.97
N GLY A 167 13.83 8.49 10.48
CA GLY A 167 15.21 8.53 10.00
C GLY A 167 15.36 8.15 8.53
N LEU A 168 16.43 8.64 7.89
CA LEU A 168 16.71 8.43 6.46
C LEU A 168 16.83 6.94 6.08
N GLY A 169 17.45 6.13 6.93
CA GLY A 169 17.64 4.69 6.68
C GLY A 169 16.33 3.90 6.59
N CYS A 170 15.34 4.26 7.40
CA CYS A 170 14.02 3.63 7.36
C CYS A 170 13.23 4.01 6.09
N ARG A 171 13.30 5.27 5.69
CA ARG A 171 12.69 5.74 4.43
C ARG A 171 13.28 5.01 3.23
N PHE A 172 14.60 4.86 3.21
CA PHE A 172 15.29 4.13 2.15
C PHE A 172 14.94 2.64 2.16
N ARG A 173 14.96 1.98 3.33
CA ARG A 173 14.56 0.58 3.45
C ARG A 173 13.15 0.34 2.94
N ARG A 174 12.18 1.18 3.33
CA ARG A 174 10.78 1.05 2.88
C ARG A 174 10.63 1.31 1.38
N ALA A 175 11.32 2.31 0.85
CA ALA A 175 11.33 2.59 -0.59
C ALA A 175 11.93 1.42 -1.38
N VAL A 176 13.08 0.89 -0.95
CA VAL A 176 13.76 -0.25 -1.58
C VAL A 176 12.90 -1.51 -1.51
N VAL A 177 12.32 -1.83 -0.35
CA VAL A 177 11.42 -2.99 -0.22
C VAL A 177 10.22 -2.85 -1.16
N THR A 178 9.63 -1.66 -1.24
CA THR A 178 8.48 -1.42 -2.14
C THR A 178 8.89 -1.56 -3.61
N ALA A 179 10.05 -1.02 -4.00
CA ALA A 179 10.58 -1.14 -5.35
C ALA A 179 10.86 -2.61 -5.72
N ILE A 180 11.47 -3.37 -4.81
CA ILE A 180 11.75 -4.80 -5.00
C ILE A 180 10.45 -5.60 -5.13
N MET A 181 9.47 -5.38 -4.25
CA MET A 181 8.18 -6.09 -4.32
C MET A 181 7.45 -5.80 -5.64
N ASN A 182 7.43 -4.52 -6.07
CA ASN A 182 6.82 -4.14 -7.34
C ASN A 182 7.54 -4.78 -8.54
N LEU A 183 8.87 -4.85 -8.49
CA LEU A 183 9.67 -5.51 -9.53
C LEU A 183 9.36 -7.00 -9.61
N PHE A 184 9.30 -7.69 -8.46
CA PHE A 184 8.92 -9.10 -8.42
C PHE A 184 7.50 -9.31 -8.96
N LEU A 185 6.52 -8.49 -8.56
CA LEU A 185 5.15 -8.57 -9.07
C LEU A 185 5.09 -8.40 -10.60
N PHE A 186 5.86 -7.47 -11.16
CA PHE A 186 5.96 -7.27 -12.60
C PHE A 186 6.52 -8.51 -13.31
N PHE A 187 7.61 -9.09 -12.80
CA PHE A 187 8.19 -10.30 -13.39
C PHE A 187 7.26 -11.51 -13.28
N TRP A 188 6.60 -11.71 -12.15
CA TRP A 188 5.62 -12.78 -11.98
C TRP A 188 4.44 -12.63 -12.95
N SER A 189 3.97 -11.41 -13.17
CA SER A 189 2.93 -11.12 -14.17
C SER A 189 3.41 -11.44 -15.59
N LEU A 190 4.66 -11.11 -15.93
CA LEU A 190 5.20 -11.37 -17.27
C LEU A 190 5.38 -12.87 -17.52
N ILE A 191 5.91 -13.61 -16.55
CA ILE A 191 6.10 -15.06 -16.62
C ILE A 191 4.76 -15.78 -16.76
N THR A 192 3.77 -15.41 -15.95
CA THR A 192 2.43 -16.01 -16.01
C THR A 192 1.74 -15.72 -17.34
N LEU A 193 1.80 -14.47 -17.81
CA LEU A 193 1.26 -14.11 -19.13
C LEU A 193 1.93 -14.89 -20.25
N TRP A 194 3.26 -15.01 -20.24
CA TRP A 194 4.00 -15.75 -21.25
C TRP A 194 3.70 -17.26 -21.20
N GLY A 195 3.59 -17.83 -20.00
CA GLY A 195 3.18 -19.23 -19.81
C GLY A 195 1.77 -19.50 -20.35
N ILE A 196 0.82 -18.59 -20.12
CA ILE A 196 -0.55 -18.69 -20.67
C ILE A 196 -0.51 -18.63 -22.20
N LEU A 197 0.24 -17.69 -22.77
CA LEU A 197 0.38 -17.58 -24.23
C LEU A 197 0.93 -18.85 -24.85
N LEU A 198 2.00 -19.42 -24.29
CA LEU A 198 2.56 -20.69 -24.74
C LEU A 198 1.57 -21.85 -24.60
N TYR A 199 0.85 -21.91 -23.49
CA TYR A 199 -0.17 -22.93 -23.26
C TYR A 199 -1.30 -22.85 -24.29
N LEU A 200 -1.79 -21.65 -24.60
CA LEU A 200 -2.80 -21.44 -25.65
C LEU A 200 -2.26 -21.80 -27.03
N ARG A 201 -1.02 -21.40 -27.35
CA ARG A 201 -0.35 -21.76 -28.61
C ARG A 201 -0.19 -23.28 -28.76
N TYR A 202 0.13 -23.96 -27.66
CA TYR A 202 0.22 -25.41 -27.61
C TYR A 202 -1.15 -26.08 -27.81
N ARG A 203 -2.18 -25.61 -27.09
CA ARG A 203 -3.56 -26.10 -27.23
C ARG A 203 -4.09 -25.90 -28.65
N TRP A 204 -3.85 -24.74 -29.24
CA TRP A 204 -4.27 -24.44 -30.61
C TRP A 204 -3.62 -25.39 -31.61
N ARG A 205 -2.29 -25.54 -31.54
CA ARG A 205 -1.55 -26.48 -32.41
C ARG A 205 -2.07 -27.91 -32.23
N LYS A 206 -2.36 -28.31 -31.00
CA LYS A 206 -2.87 -29.65 -30.71
C LYS A 206 -4.25 -29.91 -31.33
N MET A 207 -5.14 -28.93 -31.30
CA MET A 207 -6.45 -29.00 -31.95
C MET A 207 -6.31 -29.13 -33.47
N GLU A 208 -5.41 -28.34 -34.06
CA GLU A 208 -5.15 -28.37 -35.51
C GLU A 208 -4.57 -29.71 -35.97
N GLU A 209 -3.65 -30.30 -35.21
CA GLU A 209 -3.13 -31.67 -35.47
C GLU A 209 -4.24 -32.73 -35.40
N GLU A 210 -5.15 -32.63 -34.43
CA GLU A 210 -6.25 -33.57 -34.27
C GLU A 210 -7.29 -33.45 -35.40
N GLU A 211 -7.60 -32.22 -35.82
CA GLU A 211 -8.48 -31.97 -36.97
C GLU A 211 -7.86 -32.46 -38.28
N GLN A 212 -6.58 -32.18 -38.52
CA GLN A 212 -5.86 -32.66 -39.70
C GLN A 212 -5.84 -34.20 -39.75
N ALA A 213 -5.57 -34.86 -38.62
CA ALA A 213 -5.58 -36.32 -38.53
C ALA A 213 -6.98 -36.89 -38.80
N MET A 214 -8.03 -36.23 -38.32
CA MET A 214 -9.42 -36.60 -38.61
C MET A 214 -9.72 -36.46 -40.10
N TYR A 215 -9.42 -35.32 -40.73
CA TYR A 215 -9.68 -35.11 -42.16
C TYR A 215 -8.87 -36.06 -43.06
N GLU A 216 -7.62 -36.35 -42.68
CA GLU A 216 -6.80 -37.34 -43.39
C GLU A 216 -7.41 -38.75 -43.30
N MET A 217 -7.90 -39.13 -42.12
CA MET A 217 -8.60 -40.40 -41.91
C MET A 217 -9.88 -40.48 -42.75
N VAL A 218 -10.68 -39.41 -42.78
CA VAL A 218 -11.90 -39.31 -43.60
C VAL A 218 -11.57 -39.47 -45.09
N LYS A 219 -10.56 -38.77 -45.61
CA LYS A 219 -10.12 -38.90 -47.01
C LYS A 219 -9.70 -40.33 -47.36
N LYS A 220 -8.98 -41.01 -46.46
CA LYS A 220 -8.59 -42.42 -46.63
C LYS A 220 -9.80 -43.36 -46.67
N ILE A 221 -10.80 -43.14 -45.82
CA ILE A 221 -12.06 -43.89 -45.84
C ILE A 221 -12.79 -43.70 -47.17
N ILE A 222 -12.97 -42.45 -47.59
CA ILE A 222 -13.64 -42.10 -48.85
C ILE A 222 -12.94 -42.79 -50.04
N ALA A 223 -11.61 -42.79 -50.09
CA ALA A 223 -10.86 -43.44 -51.16
C ALA A 223 -11.12 -44.95 -51.24
N VAL A 224 -11.08 -45.66 -50.10
CA VAL A 224 -11.35 -47.11 -50.06
C VAL A 224 -12.77 -47.43 -50.51
N VAL A 225 -13.78 -46.68 -50.02
CA VAL A 225 -15.17 -46.91 -50.41
C VAL A 225 -15.39 -46.57 -51.88
N GLN A 226 -14.78 -45.50 -52.38
CA GLN A 226 -14.87 -45.09 -53.77
C GLN A 226 -14.19 -46.10 -54.72
N ASP A 227 -13.05 -46.67 -54.34
CA ASP A 227 -12.36 -47.64 -55.17
C ASP A 227 -13.11 -48.98 -55.23
N HIS A 228 -13.66 -49.46 -54.10
CA HIS A 228 -14.56 -50.62 -54.10
C HIS A 228 -15.81 -50.35 -54.97
N TYR A 229 -16.36 -49.14 -54.94
CA TYR A 229 -17.47 -48.78 -55.83
C TYR A 229 -17.09 -48.90 -57.32
N LYS A 230 -15.89 -48.44 -57.71
CA LYS A 230 -15.39 -48.56 -59.09
C LYS A 230 -15.08 -50.02 -59.48
N GLU A 231 -14.67 -50.85 -58.54
CA GLU A 231 -14.42 -52.28 -58.76
C GLU A 231 -15.72 -53.04 -58.99
N TRP A 232 -16.75 -52.72 -58.19
CA TRP A 232 -18.12 -53.18 -58.43
C TRP A 232 -18.65 -52.74 -59.80
N GLU A 233 -18.48 -51.48 -60.20
CA GLU A 233 -18.93 -50.96 -61.50
C GLU A 233 -18.27 -51.68 -62.69
N ARG A 234 -17.03 -52.16 -62.52
CA ARG A 234 -16.31 -52.99 -63.50
C ARG A 234 -16.70 -54.47 -63.47
N ASN A 235 -17.72 -54.85 -62.70
CA ASN A 235 -18.16 -56.22 -62.47
C ASN A 235 -17.09 -57.15 -61.86
N LEU A 236 -16.08 -56.59 -61.17
CA LEU A 236 -15.08 -57.38 -60.44
C LEU A 236 -15.63 -57.87 -59.09
N GLU A 237 -16.55 -57.10 -58.49
CA GLU A 237 -17.17 -57.41 -57.21
C GLU A 237 -18.69 -57.60 -57.33
N ARG A 238 -19.25 -58.44 -56.45
CA ARG A 238 -20.66 -58.85 -56.50
C ARG A 238 -21.63 -57.84 -55.87
N TYR A 239 -21.18 -57.02 -54.91
CA TYR A 239 -22.05 -56.18 -54.09
C TYR A 239 -21.56 -54.72 -54.03
N PRO A 240 -22.46 -53.72 -53.99
CA PRO A 240 -22.11 -52.29 -53.96
C PRO A 240 -21.87 -51.72 -52.54
N TYR A 241 -21.65 -52.56 -51.53
CA TYR A 241 -21.52 -52.15 -50.13
C TYR A 241 -20.27 -52.73 -49.47
N VAL A 242 -19.67 -51.99 -48.53
CA VAL A 242 -18.44 -52.37 -47.82
C VAL A 242 -18.68 -52.39 -46.32
N GLY A 243 -18.25 -53.44 -45.62
CA GLY A 243 -18.34 -53.48 -44.16
C GLY A 243 -17.41 -52.47 -43.47
N ILE A 244 -17.92 -51.72 -42.49
CA ILE A 244 -17.14 -50.70 -41.77
C ILE A 244 -15.91 -51.32 -41.08
N PHE A 245 -16.05 -52.54 -40.54
CA PHE A 245 -14.93 -53.25 -39.92
C PHE A 245 -13.83 -53.64 -40.91
N HIS A 246 -14.20 -54.01 -42.14
CA HIS A 246 -13.23 -54.32 -43.18
C HIS A 246 -12.41 -53.09 -43.56
N VAL A 247 -13.07 -51.94 -43.78
CA VAL A 247 -12.38 -50.67 -44.09
C VAL A 247 -11.43 -50.26 -42.97
N ARG A 248 -11.88 -50.36 -41.71
CA ARG A 248 -11.03 -50.04 -40.54
C ARG A 248 -9.77 -50.90 -40.50
N ASP A 249 -9.93 -52.21 -40.71
CA ASP A 249 -8.85 -53.17 -40.58
C ASP A 249 -7.86 -53.08 -41.76
N SER A 250 -8.32 -52.65 -42.94
CA SER A 250 -7.47 -52.30 -44.08
C SER A 250 -6.70 -50.99 -43.86
N LEU A 251 -7.30 -49.99 -43.20
CA LEU A 251 -6.67 -48.68 -42.99
C LEU A 251 -5.78 -48.58 -41.74
N ILE A 252 -6.06 -49.36 -40.70
CA ILE A 252 -5.40 -49.25 -39.39
C ILE A 252 -4.74 -50.59 -39.02
N PRO A 253 -3.39 -50.67 -39.04
CA PRO A 253 -2.69 -51.87 -38.62
C PRO A 253 -2.92 -52.17 -37.13
N PRO A 254 -2.85 -53.44 -36.69
CA PRO A 254 -3.22 -53.86 -35.34
C PRO A 254 -2.44 -53.13 -34.23
N GLN A 255 -1.19 -52.73 -34.51
CA GLN A 255 -0.31 -52.05 -33.56
C GLN A 255 -0.78 -50.61 -33.22
N SER A 256 -1.38 -49.88 -34.16
CA SER A 256 -1.82 -48.49 -33.95
C SER A 256 -3.30 -48.35 -33.58
N ARG A 257 -4.05 -49.46 -33.54
CA ARG A 257 -5.50 -49.50 -33.31
C ARG A 257 -5.93 -48.76 -32.03
N LYS A 258 -5.20 -48.92 -30.92
CA LYS A 258 -5.53 -48.23 -29.65
C LYS A 258 -5.36 -46.72 -29.73
N LYS A 259 -4.31 -46.24 -30.42
CA LYS A 259 -3.99 -44.80 -30.55
C LYS A 259 -4.96 -44.10 -31.49
N MET A 260 -5.33 -44.76 -32.59
CA MET A 260 -6.17 -44.16 -33.63
C MET A 260 -7.67 -44.35 -33.40
N LYS A 261 -8.08 -45.17 -32.42
CA LYS A 261 -9.51 -45.42 -32.11
C LYS A 261 -10.33 -44.14 -31.96
N ARG A 262 -9.83 -43.15 -31.22
CA ARG A 262 -10.53 -41.86 -31.01
C ARG A 262 -10.68 -41.06 -32.31
N VAL A 263 -9.65 -41.05 -33.15
CA VAL A 263 -9.68 -40.35 -34.44
C VAL A 263 -10.64 -41.06 -35.39
N TRP A 264 -10.64 -42.39 -35.40
CA TRP A 264 -11.57 -43.20 -36.18
C TRP A 264 -13.03 -42.95 -35.81
N GLU A 265 -13.39 -43.04 -34.52
CA GLU A 265 -14.77 -42.82 -34.06
C GLU A 265 -15.26 -41.41 -34.43
N ARG A 266 -14.42 -40.39 -34.23
CA ARG A 266 -14.75 -39.01 -34.61
C ARG A 266 -14.88 -38.82 -36.12
N ALA A 267 -14.03 -39.48 -36.91
CA ALA A 267 -14.09 -39.45 -38.36
C ALA A 267 -15.37 -40.12 -38.91
N VAL A 268 -15.78 -41.25 -38.32
CA VAL A 268 -17.03 -41.94 -38.69
C VAL A 268 -18.25 -41.08 -38.35
N ASP A 269 -18.25 -40.43 -37.19
CA ASP A 269 -19.33 -39.51 -36.79
C ASP A 269 -19.40 -38.28 -37.72
N PHE A 270 -18.25 -37.71 -38.09
CA PHE A 270 -18.16 -36.63 -39.08
C PHE A 270 -18.66 -37.07 -40.45
N LEU A 271 -18.31 -38.28 -40.91
CA LEU A 271 -18.79 -38.84 -42.17
C LEU A 271 -20.32 -38.97 -42.17
N ALA A 272 -20.89 -39.55 -41.11
CA ALA A 272 -22.34 -39.77 -41.01
C ALA A 272 -23.14 -38.46 -40.94
N SER A 273 -22.57 -37.40 -40.37
CA SER A 273 -23.26 -36.11 -40.18
C SER A 273 -23.05 -35.11 -41.32
N ASN A 274 -21.89 -35.12 -41.98
CA ASN A 274 -21.49 -34.06 -42.92
C ASN A 274 -21.20 -34.53 -44.36
N GLU A 275 -20.95 -35.81 -44.60
CA GLU A 275 -20.66 -36.33 -45.94
C GLU A 275 -21.84 -37.14 -46.51
N SER A 276 -22.57 -36.53 -47.44
CA SER A 276 -23.78 -37.11 -48.03
C SER A 276 -23.52 -38.21 -49.07
N ARG A 277 -22.27 -38.35 -49.55
CA ARG A 277 -21.86 -39.33 -50.59
C ARG A 277 -21.74 -40.76 -50.09
N ILE A 278 -21.67 -40.96 -48.77
CA ILE A 278 -21.52 -42.27 -48.16
C ILE A 278 -22.67 -42.45 -47.17
N GLN A 279 -23.53 -43.41 -47.44
CA GLN A 279 -24.62 -43.76 -46.54
C GLN A 279 -24.20 -44.91 -45.63
N THR A 280 -24.44 -44.76 -44.33
CA THR A 280 -24.27 -45.86 -43.35
C THR A 280 -25.59 -46.62 -43.25
N GLU A 281 -25.59 -47.87 -43.66
CA GLU A 281 -26.74 -48.76 -43.62
C GLU A 281 -26.44 -49.97 -42.71
N SER A 282 -27.47 -50.55 -42.10
CA SER A 282 -27.35 -51.85 -41.42
C SER A 282 -27.83 -52.94 -42.38
N HIS A 283 -26.97 -53.92 -42.65
CA HIS A 283 -27.27 -55.06 -43.53
C HIS A 283 -27.04 -56.36 -42.79
N ARG A 284 -27.95 -57.31 -42.98
CA ARG A 284 -27.86 -58.63 -42.34
C ARG A 284 -27.01 -59.57 -43.19
N VAL A 285 -25.74 -59.71 -42.85
CA VAL A 285 -24.79 -60.57 -43.56
C VAL A 285 -24.57 -61.84 -42.73
N ALA A 286 -24.81 -63.01 -43.35
CA ALA A 286 -24.67 -64.32 -42.68
C ALA A 286 -25.50 -64.49 -41.38
N GLY A 287 -26.60 -63.74 -41.23
CA GLY A 287 -27.51 -63.82 -40.08
C GLY A 287 -27.25 -62.79 -38.97
N GLU A 288 -26.15 -62.05 -39.03
CA GLU A 288 -25.79 -60.95 -38.12
C GLU A 288 -26.00 -59.59 -38.77
N ASP A 289 -26.44 -58.60 -37.99
CA ASP A 289 -26.60 -57.22 -38.46
C ASP A 289 -25.24 -56.52 -38.43
N MET A 290 -24.74 -56.16 -39.60
CA MET A 290 -23.46 -55.49 -39.78
C MET A 290 -23.68 -54.08 -40.34
N LEU A 291 -22.94 -53.11 -39.82
CA LEU A 291 -22.92 -51.77 -40.40
C LEU A 291 -22.05 -51.77 -41.66
N VAL A 292 -22.63 -51.29 -42.75
CA VAL A 292 -22.00 -51.21 -44.06
C VAL A 292 -22.08 -49.78 -44.60
N TRP A 293 -21.11 -49.44 -45.44
CA TRP A 293 -21.09 -48.20 -46.20
C TRP A 293 -21.47 -48.45 -47.64
N ARG A 294 -22.34 -47.59 -48.16
CA ARG A 294 -22.77 -47.57 -49.55
C ARG A 294 -22.44 -46.21 -50.16
N TRP A 295 -21.84 -46.23 -51.34
CA TRP A 295 -21.63 -45.01 -52.12
C TRP A 295 -22.94 -44.56 -52.77
N THR A 296 -23.35 -43.33 -52.50
CA THR A 296 -24.50 -42.70 -53.16
C THR A 296 -24.00 -41.90 -54.37
N GLN A 297 -24.45 -42.26 -55.57
CA GLN A 297 -24.20 -41.42 -56.74
C GLN A 297 -24.92 -40.07 -56.55
N PRO A 298 -24.32 -38.94 -56.95
CA PRO A 298 -25.00 -37.67 -56.91
C PRO A 298 -26.19 -37.68 -57.89
N SER A 299 -27.31 -37.11 -57.44
CA SER A 299 -28.63 -37.21 -58.09
C SER A 299 -28.74 -36.61 -59.50
N TYR A 300 -27.71 -35.93 -60.02
CA TYR A 300 -27.75 -35.37 -61.37
C TYR A 300 -27.69 -36.43 -62.49
N LEU A 301 -27.35 -37.68 -62.16
CA LEU A 301 -27.39 -38.81 -63.11
C LEU A 301 -28.75 -39.53 -63.14
N SER A 302 -29.66 -39.20 -62.21
CA SER A 302 -30.96 -39.88 -62.10
C SER A 302 -32.08 -39.22 -62.91
N ASP A 303 -31.84 -38.05 -63.51
CA ASP A 303 -32.85 -37.26 -64.27
C ASP A 303 -32.79 -37.47 -65.80
N SER A 304 -31.95 -38.38 -66.32
CA SER A 304 -31.77 -38.54 -67.78
C SER A 304 -32.37 -39.81 -68.41
N GLU A 305 -33.23 -40.55 -67.71
CA GLU A 305 -33.96 -41.68 -68.32
C GLU A 305 -35.41 -41.75 -67.83
N HIS A 306 -36.26 -40.85 -68.31
CA HIS A 306 -37.71 -41.06 -68.48
C HIS A 306 -38.21 -40.39 -69.76
#